data_AF-A0A850SSM6-F1
#
_entry.id   AF-A0A850SSM6-F1
#
_cell.length_a   1.000
_cell.length_b   1.000
_cell.length_c   1.000
_cell.angle_alpha   90.00
_cell.angle_beta   90.00
_cell.angle_gamma   90.00
#
_symmetry.space_group_name_H-M   'P 1'
#
loop_
_entity.id
_entity.type
_entity.pdbx_description
1 polymer ?
#
loop_
_entity_poly.entity_id
_entity_poly.type
_entity_poly.pdbx_seq_one_letter_code
_entity_poly.pdbx_strand_id
1 'polypeptide(L)'
;MTAFQGASLLDRIRTGDYLDRARVRRLAVIFLVVGLLSLGALIATSDGFKDRLGRPLGTDFMAFYVAGTIVDEKGGAAAYDAAEQYAAHQRMFGEEKPRFWPYLYPPAFLFIAAALAFLPYLAAWLFWSGGTLALYLGAMQRLAPGAFALLLAVSFPAVLTNFMHGQNGFLI
;
A
#
# COMPACT_ATOMS: atom_id res chain seq x y z
N MET A 1 48.74 -19.62 -19.70
CA MET A 1 48.20 -18.36 -19.14
C MET A 1 46.89 -18.05 -19.83
N THR A 2 45.77 -18.53 -19.27
CA THR A 2 44.42 -18.27 -19.79
C THR A 2 43.90 -16.98 -19.15
N ALA A 3 43.97 -15.88 -19.91
CA ALA A 3 43.39 -14.61 -19.51
C ALA A 3 41.86 -14.73 -19.56
N PHE A 4 41.20 -14.83 -18.41
CA PHE A 4 39.77 -14.55 -18.29
C PHE A 4 39.57 -13.05 -18.49
N GLN A 5 39.40 -12.63 -19.76
CA GLN A 5 38.78 -11.35 -20.07
C GLN A 5 37.29 -11.47 -19.71
N GLY A 6 36.96 -11.24 -18.44
CA GLY A 6 35.58 -11.11 -18.01
C GLY A 6 34.96 -9.90 -18.72
N ALA A 7 33.82 -10.10 -19.37
CA ALA A 7 33.02 -9.01 -19.94
C ALA A 7 32.92 -7.86 -18.95
N SER A 8 33.13 -6.63 -19.42
CA SER A 8 33.15 -5.45 -18.55
C SER A 8 31.81 -5.30 -17.82
N LEU A 9 31.79 -4.60 -16.69
CA LEU A 9 30.53 -4.31 -15.98
C LEU A 9 29.50 -3.66 -16.91
N LEU A 10 29.96 -2.78 -17.81
CA LEU A 10 29.13 -2.11 -18.81
C LEU A 10 28.51 -3.10 -19.79
N ASP A 11 29.28 -4.09 -20.28
CA ASP A 11 28.77 -5.12 -21.17
C ASP A 11 27.69 -5.96 -20.49
N ARG A 12 27.92 -6.36 -19.24
CA ARG A 12 26.92 -7.13 -18.47
C ARG A 12 25.64 -6.35 -18.20
N ILE A 13 25.74 -5.04 -17.91
CA ILE A 13 24.57 -4.18 -17.76
C ILE A 13 23.83 -4.03 -19.09
N ARG A 14 24.58 -3.89 -20.20
CA ARG A 14 24.02 -3.74 -21.54
C ARG A 14 23.29 -4.99 -22.03
N THR A 15 23.85 -6.18 -21.81
CA THR A 15 23.26 -7.44 -22.28
C THR A 15 22.17 -7.95 -21.35
N GLY A 16 22.26 -7.65 -20.04
CA GLY A 16 21.32 -8.16 -19.06
C GLY A 16 21.50 -9.66 -18.77
N ASP A 17 22.60 -10.28 -19.21
CA ASP A 17 22.87 -11.72 -19.06
C ASP A 17 22.85 -12.20 -17.60
N TYR A 18 22.94 -11.25 -16.67
CA TYR A 18 22.86 -11.50 -15.24
C TYR A 18 21.43 -11.73 -14.74
N LEU A 19 20.38 -11.44 -15.51
CA LEU A 19 18.96 -11.61 -15.14
C LEU A 19 18.42 -12.99 -15.50
N ASP A 20 19.10 -14.04 -15.05
CA ASP A 20 18.58 -15.40 -15.19
C ASP A 20 17.37 -15.66 -14.27
N ARG A 21 16.57 -16.68 -14.60
CA ARG A 21 15.37 -17.06 -13.84
C ARG A 21 15.66 -17.34 -12.37
N ALA A 22 16.80 -17.97 -12.05
CA ALA A 22 17.15 -18.30 -10.69
C ALA A 22 17.49 -17.04 -9.87
N ARG A 23 18.18 -16.07 -10.48
CA ARG A 23 18.46 -14.77 -9.86
C ARG A 23 17.19 -13.96 -9.65
N VAL A 24 16.33 -13.87 -10.66
CA VAL A 24 15.04 -13.17 -10.54
C VAL A 24 14.21 -13.78 -9.42
N ARG A 25 14.13 -15.12 -9.34
CA ARG A 25 13.44 -15.82 -8.23
C ARG A 25 14.04 -15.47 -6.87
N ARG A 26 15.37 -15.46 -6.73
CA ARG A 26 16.04 -15.11 -5.46
C ARG A 26 15.73 -13.67 -5.05
N LEU A 27 15.81 -12.72 -5.99
CA LEU A 27 15.49 -11.32 -5.71
C LEU A 27 14.03 -11.15 -5.30
N ALA A 28 13.09 -11.79 -6.01
CA ALA A 28 11.67 -11.78 -5.68
C ALA A 28 11.41 -12.33 -4.25
N VAL A 29 12.03 -13.46 -3.89
CA VAL A 29 11.92 -14.00 -2.53
C VAL A 29 12.50 -13.04 -1.49
N ILE A 30 13.65 -12.41 -1.76
CA ILE A 30 14.25 -11.41 -0.86
C ILE A 30 13.30 -10.23 -0.65
N PHE A 31 12.76 -9.65 -1.72
CA PHE A 31 11.81 -8.53 -1.60
C PHE A 31 10.53 -8.92 -0.87
N LEU A 32 10.01 -10.13 -1.12
CA LEU A 32 8.84 -10.63 -0.40
C LEU A 32 9.13 -10.79 1.10
N VAL A 33 10.24 -11.44 1.46
CA VAL A 33 10.62 -11.65 2.87
C VAL A 33 10.87 -10.31 3.56
N VAL A 34 11.64 -9.41 2.94
CA VAL A 34 11.89 -8.07 3.48
C VAL A 34 10.58 -7.30 3.64
N GLY A 35 9.66 -7.40 2.69
CA GLY A 35 8.36 -6.76 2.76
C GLY A 35 7.49 -7.30 3.89
N LEU A 36 7.41 -8.62 4.04
CA LEU A 36 6.69 -9.27 5.14
C LEU A 36 7.30 -8.91 6.51
N LEU A 37 8.63 -8.88 6.61
CA LEU A 37 9.31 -8.44 7.83
C LEU A 37 9.06 -6.96 8.13
N SER A 38 9.02 -6.10 7.10
CA SER A 38 8.73 -4.67 7.27
C SER A 38 7.29 -4.44 7.73
N LEU A 39 6.33 -5.16 7.14
CA LEU A 39 4.92 -5.12 7.56
C LEU A 39 4.76 -5.68 8.98
N GLY A 40 5.40 -6.81 9.29
CA GLY A 40 5.41 -7.41 10.61
C GLY A 40 6.01 -6.48 11.66
N ALA A 41 7.13 -5.81 11.35
CA ALA A 41 7.75 -4.82 12.22
C ALA A 41 6.84 -3.59 12.39
N LEU A 42 6.18 -3.10 11.35
CA LEU A 42 5.22 -2.00 11.44
C LEU A 42 4.11 -2.33 12.46
N ILE A 43 3.49 -3.51 12.33
CA ILE A 43 2.38 -3.95 13.19
C ILE A 43 2.88 -4.26 14.61
N ALA A 44 3.99 -4.98 14.76
CA ALA A 44 4.51 -5.35 16.07
C ALA A 44 5.00 -4.15 16.89
N THR A 45 5.23 -3.02 16.23
CA THR A 45 5.74 -1.80 16.87
C THR A 45 4.72 -0.67 16.89
N SER A 46 3.53 -0.89 16.34
CA SER A 46 2.43 0.05 16.43
C SER A 46 1.79 0.04 17.82
N ASP A 47 1.31 1.20 18.24
CA ASP A 47 0.50 1.37 19.43
C ASP A 47 -0.86 1.93 19.02
N GLY A 48 -1.94 1.17 19.30
CA GLY A 48 -3.27 1.44 18.75
C GLY A 48 -3.27 1.48 17.21
N PHE A 49 -3.60 2.64 16.63
CA PHE A 49 -3.65 2.86 15.17
C PHE A 49 -2.40 3.53 14.61
N LYS A 50 -1.33 3.68 15.39
CA LYS A 50 -0.18 4.50 14.99
C LYS A 50 1.11 3.71 14.96
N ASP A 51 1.96 4.04 13.99
CA ASP A 51 3.33 3.55 13.95
C ASP A 51 4.21 4.23 15.01
N ARG A 52 5.47 3.80 15.12
CA ARG A 52 6.46 4.36 16.06
C ARG A 52 6.74 5.85 15.90
N LEU A 53 6.42 6.45 14.76
CA LEU A 53 6.56 7.88 14.52
C LEU A 53 5.25 8.64 14.78
N GLY A 54 4.24 7.97 15.34
CA GLY A 54 2.93 8.53 15.61
C GLY A 54 2.05 8.65 14.37
N ARG A 55 2.40 8.05 13.23
CA ARG A 55 1.60 8.16 12.00
C ARG A 55 0.52 7.07 11.97
N PRO A 56 -0.70 7.35 11.49
CA PRO A 56 -1.71 6.32 11.30
C PRO A 56 -1.20 5.15 10.44
N LEU A 57 -1.51 3.92 10.82
CA LEU A 57 -1.34 2.75 9.94
C LEU A 57 -2.23 2.93 8.71
N GLY A 58 -1.67 2.82 7.50
CA GLY A 58 -2.43 3.17 6.30
C GLY A 58 -2.64 4.68 6.14
N THR A 59 -1.56 5.48 6.10
CA THR A 59 -1.67 6.96 6.08
C THR A 59 -2.53 7.51 4.95
N ASP A 60 -2.54 6.86 3.79
CA ASP A 60 -3.35 7.30 2.65
C ASP A 60 -4.80 6.80 2.79
N PHE A 61 -4.98 5.58 3.31
CA PHE A 61 -6.29 5.04 3.67
C PHE A 61 -7.01 5.86 4.75
N MET A 62 -6.26 6.41 5.70
CA MET A 62 -6.77 7.33 6.70
C MET A 62 -7.56 8.48 6.07
N ALA A 63 -7.10 9.03 4.93
CA ALA A 63 -7.81 10.10 4.23
C ALA A 63 -9.16 9.61 3.68
N PHE A 64 -9.23 8.35 3.22
CA PHE A 64 -10.48 7.75 2.74
C PHE A 64 -11.43 7.53 3.91
N TYR A 65 -10.92 6.99 5.01
CA TYR A 65 -11.73 6.70 6.18
C TYR A 65 -12.31 7.99 6.79
N VAL A 66 -11.48 9.03 6.96
CA VAL A 66 -11.92 10.35 7.45
C VAL A 66 -12.94 10.99 6.53
N ALA A 67 -12.76 10.92 5.22
CA ALA A 67 -13.76 11.42 4.28
C ALA A 67 -15.09 10.63 4.40
N GLY A 68 -15.01 9.32 4.55
CA GLY A 68 -16.16 8.44 4.74
C GLY A 68 -16.94 8.75 6.03
N THR A 69 -16.25 9.02 7.14
CA THR A 69 -16.92 9.41 8.39
C THR A 69 -17.59 10.77 8.28
N ILE A 70 -16.96 11.73 7.58
CA ILE A 70 -17.58 13.05 7.33
C ILE A 70 -18.84 12.93 6.46
N VAL A 71 -18.86 12.03 5.48
CA VAL A 71 -20.05 11.80 4.64
C VAL A 71 -21.26 11.43 5.51
N ASP A 72 -21.07 10.54 6.49
CA ASP A 72 -22.13 10.11 7.41
C ASP A 72 -22.51 11.23 8.39
N GLU A 73 -21.54 11.94 8.95
CA GLU A 73 -21.77 13.01 9.95
C GLU A 73 -22.38 14.30 9.35
N LYS A 74 -21.96 14.69 8.14
CA LYS A 74 -22.15 16.05 7.59
C LYS A 74 -22.50 16.09 6.10
N GLY A 75 -22.53 14.94 5.43
CA GLY A 75 -22.80 14.84 3.99
C GLY A 75 -21.56 14.99 3.11
N GLY A 76 -21.66 14.53 1.86
CA GLY A 76 -20.51 14.39 0.97
C GLY A 76 -19.79 15.68 0.57
N ALA A 77 -20.47 16.83 0.58
CA ALA A 77 -19.83 18.11 0.30
C ALA A 77 -18.82 18.50 1.39
N ALA A 78 -19.14 18.21 2.66
CA ALA A 78 -18.27 18.49 3.79
C ALA A 78 -16.99 17.65 3.76
N ALA A 79 -17.00 16.48 3.10
CA ALA A 79 -15.82 15.64 2.94
C ALA A 79 -14.71 16.30 2.10
N TYR A 80 -15.00 17.41 1.40
CA TYR A 80 -14.01 18.21 0.67
C TYR A 80 -13.58 19.48 1.40
N ASP A 81 -14.12 19.75 2.59
CA ASP A 81 -13.69 20.86 3.42
C ASP A 81 -12.45 20.47 4.24
N ALA A 82 -11.36 21.21 4.07
CA ALA A 82 -10.08 20.89 4.70
C ALA A 82 -10.13 21.05 6.24
N ALA A 83 -10.91 22.00 6.76
CA ALA A 83 -11.06 22.19 8.20
C ALA A 83 -11.85 21.03 8.82
N GLU A 84 -12.87 20.54 8.12
CA GLU A 84 -13.63 19.37 8.53
C GLU A 84 -12.78 18.09 8.54
N GLN A 85 -12.01 17.85 7.48
CA GLN A 85 -11.06 16.75 7.42
C GLN A 85 -10.03 16.82 8.55
N TYR A 86 -9.48 18.01 8.80
CA TYR A 86 -8.51 18.21 9.87
C TYR A 86 -9.10 17.94 11.25
N ALA A 87 -10.28 18.50 11.55
CA ALA A 87 -10.97 18.30 12.82
C ALA A 87 -11.39 16.84 13.05
N ALA A 88 -11.88 16.15 12.01
CA ALA A 88 -12.20 14.73 12.08
C ALA A 88 -10.95 13.88 12.36
N HIS A 89 -9.83 14.20 11.70
CA HIS A 89 -8.57 13.52 11.94
C HIS A 89 -8.06 13.71 13.38
N GLN A 90 -8.08 14.94 13.92
CA GLN A 90 -7.74 15.22 15.32
C GLN A 90 -8.60 14.42 16.29
N ARG A 91 -9.93 14.40 16.09
CA ARG A 91 -10.88 13.66 16.92
C ARG A 91 -10.59 12.16 16.92
N MET A 92 -10.32 11.60 15.74
CA MET A 92 -10.20 10.16 15.56
C MET A 92 -8.86 9.60 16.09
N PHE A 93 -7.77 10.34 15.94
CA PHE A 93 -6.44 9.88 16.30
C PHE A 93 -5.87 10.55 17.56
N GLY A 94 -6.60 11.49 18.17
CA GLY A 94 -6.17 12.16 19.41
C GLY A 94 -4.88 12.97 19.24
N GLU A 95 -4.68 13.56 18.08
CA GLU A 95 -3.50 14.39 17.78
C GLU A 95 -3.88 15.85 17.78
N GLU A 96 -3.18 16.68 18.56
CA GLU A 96 -3.40 18.13 18.54
C GLU A 96 -2.91 18.77 17.23
N LYS A 97 -1.83 18.25 16.64
CA LYS A 97 -1.25 18.77 15.39
C LYS A 97 -0.93 17.63 14.45
N PRO A 98 -1.94 16.98 13.88
CA PRO A 98 -1.70 15.87 13.00
C PRO A 98 -0.95 16.28 11.75
N ARG A 99 -0.15 15.35 11.23
CA ARG A 99 0.25 15.42 9.83
C ARG A 99 -1.01 15.21 8.99
N PHE A 100 -1.27 16.14 8.07
CA PHE A 100 -2.53 16.19 7.35
C PHE A 100 -2.37 15.64 5.93
N TRP A 101 -3.09 14.55 5.64
CA TRP A 101 -3.22 13.97 4.30
C TRP A 101 -4.66 14.17 3.83
N PRO A 102 -4.91 15.14 2.92
CA PRO A 102 -6.27 15.46 2.51
C PRO A 102 -6.85 14.37 1.60
N TYR A 103 -8.18 14.21 1.68
CA TYR A 103 -8.93 13.47 0.68
C TYR A 103 -9.03 14.29 -0.61
N LEU A 104 -8.46 13.77 -1.69
CA LEU A 104 -8.38 14.44 -3.01
C LEU A 104 -8.97 13.59 -4.15
N TYR A 105 -9.90 12.70 -3.84
CA TYR A 105 -10.47 11.76 -4.80
C TYR A 105 -11.80 12.26 -5.38
N PRO A 106 -12.19 11.80 -6.59
CA PRO A 106 -13.46 12.19 -7.21
C PRO A 106 -14.69 11.82 -6.34
N PRO A 107 -15.81 12.56 -6.44
CA PRO A 107 -17.00 12.33 -5.60
C PRO A 107 -17.56 10.91 -5.61
N ALA A 108 -17.42 10.19 -6.73
CA ALA A 108 -17.86 8.80 -6.82
C ALA A 108 -17.12 7.87 -5.83
N PHE A 109 -15.89 8.20 -5.43
CA PHE A 109 -15.15 7.38 -4.48
C PHE A 109 -15.67 7.55 -3.03
N LEU A 110 -16.46 8.59 -2.74
CA LEU A 110 -17.07 8.78 -1.42
C LEU A 110 -18.05 7.67 -1.05
N PHE A 111 -18.71 7.02 -2.03
CA PHE A 111 -19.59 5.88 -1.73
C PHE A 111 -18.81 4.70 -1.13
N ILE A 112 -17.61 4.44 -1.65
CA ILE A 112 -16.73 3.40 -1.13
C ILE A 112 -16.16 3.83 0.22
N ALA A 113 -15.69 5.07 0.33
CA ALA A 113 -15.18 5.62 1.59
C ALA A 113 -16.21 5.56 2.72
N ALA A 114 -17.44 5.99 2.47
CA ALA A 114 -18.55 5.94 3.43
C ALA A 114 -18.89 4.50 3.83
N ALA A 115 -18.96 3.56 2.87
CA ALA A 115 -19.20 2.16 3.16
C ALA A 115 -18.10 1.55 4.06
N LEU A 116 -16.84 1.91 3.82
CA LEU A 116 -15.70 1.44 4.62
C LEU A 116 -15.68 2.05 6.03
N ALA A 117 -16.16 3.29 6.19
CA ALA A 117 -16.19 4.00 7.48
C ALA A 117 -17.16 3.38 8.50
N PHE A 118 -18.07 2.48 8.08
CA PHE A 118 -18.90 1.68 9.00
C PHE A 118 -18.13 0.56 9.71
N LEU A 119 -16.96 0.19 9.21
CA LEU A 119 -16.09 -0.80 9.85
C LEU A 119 -15.13 -0.10 10.82
N PRO A 120 -14.69 -0.74 11.92
CA PRO A 120 -13.58 -0.24 12.70
C PRO A 120 -12.35 0.02 11.82
N TYR A 121 -11.63 1.12 12.04
CA TYR A 121 -10.52 1.59 11.19
C TYR A 121 -9.59 0.49 10.66
N LEU A 122 -9.07 -0.36 11.54
CA LEU A 122 -8.14 -1.42 11.15
C LEU A 122 -8.81 -2.48 10.27
N ALA A 123 -10.06 -2.84 10.55
CA ALA A 123 -10.83 -3.75 9.74
C ALA A 123 -11.12 -3.14 8.36
N ALA A 124 -11.45 -1.86 8.30
CA ALA A 124 -11.65 -1.13 7.06
C ALA A 124 -10.38 -1.11 6.21
N TRP A 125 -9.22 -0.82 6.81
CA TRP A 125 -7.93 -0.79 6.13
C TRP A 125 -7.52 -2.16 5.60
N LEU A 126 -7.68 -3.22 6.40
CA LEU A 126 -7.37 -4.59 5.99
C LEU A 126 -8.33 -5.07 4.90
N PHE A 127 -9.62 -4.74 5.01
CA PHE A 127 -10.61 -5.09 4.00
C PHE A 127 -10.33 -4.41 2.67
N TRP A 128 -10.04 -3.10 2.68
CA TRP A 128 -9.70 -2.35 1.48
C TRP A 128 -8.38 -2.83 0.85
N SER A 129 -7.30 -2.84 1.63
CA SER A 129 -5.96 -3.18 1.13
C SER A 129 -5.85 -4.65 0.74
N GLY A 130 -6.43 -5.55 1.55
CA GLY A 130 -6.47 -6.99 1.28
C GLY A 130 -7.41 -7.35 0.13
N GLY A 131 -8.58 -6.73 0.05
CA GLY A 131 -9.54 -6.95 -1.03
C GLY A 131 -8.99 -6.50 -2.38
N THR A 132 -8.43 -5.30 -2.44
CA THR A 132 -7.82 -4.79 -3.68
C THR A 132 -6.55 -5.57 -4.07
N LEU A 133 -5.74 -6.00 -3.11
CA LEU A 133 -4.62 -6.92 -3.36
C LEU A 133 -5.11 -8.26 -3.95
N ALA A 134 -6.19 -8.83 -3.41
CA ALA A 134 -6.74 -10.08 -3.93
C ALA A 134 -7.24 -9.94 -5.38
N LEU A 135 -7.88 -8.81 -5.70
CA LEU A 135 -8.28 -8.48 -7.07
C LEU A 135 -7.08 -8.35 -8.00
N TYR A 136 -6.03 -7.64 -7.58
CA TYR A 136 -4.78 -7.53 -8.32
C TYR A 136 -4.14 -8.90 -8.59
N LEU A 137 -3.97 -9.73 -7.56
CA LEU A 137 -3.39 -11.07 -7.72
C LEU A 137 -4.26 -11.98 -8.58
N GLY A 138 -5.59 -11.86 -8.47
CA GLY A 138 -6.55 -12.56 -9.32
C GLY A 138 -6.43 -12.16 -10.79
N ALA A 139 -6.23 -10.87 -11.08
CA ALA A 139 -5.97 -10.37 -12.42
C ALA A 139 -4.61 -10.87 -12.95
N MET A 140 -3.55 -10.79 -12.13
CA MET A 140 -2.22 -11.28 -12.49
C MET A 140 -2.21 -12.78 -12.81
N GLN A 141 -2.94 -13.60 -12.03
CA GLN A 141 -3.09 -15.03 -12.29
C GLN A 141 -3.78 -15.32 -13.63
N ARG A 142 -4.67 -14.43 -14.10
CA ARG A 142 -5.33 -14.57 -15.41
C ARG A 142 -4.46 -14.09 -16.57
N LEU A 143 -3.71 -13.01 -16.37
CA LEU A 143 -2.85 -12.43 -17.42
C LEU A 143 -1.56 -13.24 -17.63
N ALA A 144 -0.98 -13.74 -16.54
CA ALA A 144 0.26 -14.52 -16.55
C ALA A 144 0.12 -15.70 -15.57
N PRO A 145 -0.51 -16.82 -15.98
CA PRO A 145 -0.76 -17.93 -15.07
C PRO A 145 0.55 -18.58 -14.61
N GLY A 146 0.63 -18.84 -13.30
CA GLY A 146 1.68 -19.67 -12.72
C GLY A 146 2.30 -19.08 -11.44
N ALA A 147 2.76 -19.97 -10.57
CA ALA A 147 3.31 -19.59 -9.26
C ALA A 147 4.50 -18.62 -9.36
N PHE A 148 5.31 -18.73 -10.42
CA PHE A 148 6.43 -17.81 -10.62
C PHE A 148 5.95 -16.39 -10.92
N ALA A 149 4.94 -16.23 -11.78
CA ALA A 149 4.37 -14.91 -12.08
C ALA A 149 3.69 -14.28 -10.86
N LEU A 150 2.95 -15.08 -10.09
CA LEU A 150 2.36 -14.62 -8.82
C LEU A 150 3.43 -14.21 -7.80
N LEU A 151 4.53 -14.95 -7.71
CA LEU A 151 5.67 -14.57 -6.87
C LEU A 151 6.23 -13.20 -7.29
N LEU A 152 6.41 -12.96 -8.59
CA LEU A 152 6.87 -11.65 -9.09
C LEU A 152 5.86 -10.56 -8.78
N ALA A 153 4.57 -10.82 -8.98
CA ALA A 153 3.50 -9.88 -8.69
C ALA A 153 3.52 -9.46 -7.21
N VAL A 154 3.45 -10.42 -6.29
CA VAL A 154 3.37 -10.11 -4.85
C VAL A 154 4.67 -9.56 -4.26
N SER A 155 5.82 -9.90 -4.86
CA SER A 155 7.13 -9.40 -4.39
C SER A 155 7.52 -8.03 -4.94
N PHE A 156 6.75 -7.48 -5.87
CA PHE A 156 7.04 -6.17 -6.43
C PHE A 156 6.98 -5.10 -5.32
N PRO A 157 8.02 -4.26 -5.11
CA PRO A 157 8.06 -3.34 -3.97
C PRO A 157 6.86 -2.40 -3.84
N ALA A 158 6.26 -1.98 -4.97
CA ALA A 158 5.08 -1.13 -4.95
C ALA A 158 3.86 -1.81 -4.32
N VAL A 159 3.78 -3.15 -4.32
CA VAL A 159 2.71 -3.90 -3.65
C VAL A 159 2.75 -3.65 -2.15
N LEU A 160 3.93 -3.77 -1.55
CA LEU A 160 4.11 -3.50 -0.12
C LEU A 160 3.76 -2.04 0.20
N THR A 161 4.29 -1.09 -0.57
CA THR A 161 4.02 0.34 -0.36
C THR A 161 2.52 0.63 -0.47
N ASN A 162 1.86 0.15 -1.53
CA ASN A 162 0.44 0.35 -1.76
C ASN A 162 -0.40 -0.24 -0.62
N PHE A 163 -0.08 -1.47 -0.20
CA PHE A 163 -0.77 -2.13 0.91
C PHE A 163 -0.57 -1.39 2.24
N MET A 164 0.67 -1.05 2.60
CA MET A 164 1.01 -0.38 3.86
C MET A 164 0.35 0.99 4.00
N HIS A 165 0.21 1.73 2.89
CA HIS A 165 -0.45 3.04 2.89
C HIS A 165 -1.97 2.91 2.67
N GLY A 166 -2.43 1.77 2.14
CA GLY A 166 -3.82 1.49 1.77
C GLY A 166 -4.31 2.31 0.57
N GLN A 167 -3.42 2.52 -0.39
CA GLN A 167 -3.69 3.20 -1.65
C GLN A 167 -4.50 2.33 -2.63
N ASN A 168 -5.08 2.95 -3.65
CA ASN A 168 -5.91 2.28 -4.66
C ASN A 168 -5.12 1.73 -5.86
N GLY A 169 -3.79 1.72 -5.80
CA GLY A 169 -2.89 1.35 -6.91
C GLY A 169 -3.08 -0.06 -7.45
N PHE A 170 -3.71 -0.97 -6.68
CA PHE A 170 -4.07 -2.32 -7.14
C PHE A 170 -5.23 -2.36 -8.16
N LEU A 171 -5.93 -1.24 -8.35
CA LEU A 171 -7.13 -1.13 -9.21
C LEU A 171 -6.89 -0.35 -10.51
N ILE A 172 -5.69 0.15 -10.74
CA ILE A 172 -5.30 0.96 -11.91
C ILE A 172 -4.19 0.26 -12.70
#